data_AF-A0A6V7VT72-F1
#
_entry.id   AF-A0A6V7VT72-F1
#
_cell.length_a   1.000
_cell.length_b   1.000
_cell.length_c   1.000
_cell.angle_alpha   90.00
_cell.angle_beta   90.00
_cell.angle_gamma   90.00
#
_symmetry.space_group_name_H-M   'P 1'
#
loop_
_entity.id
_entity.type
_entity.pdbx_description
1 polymer ?
#
loop_
_entity_poly.entity_id
_entity_poly.type
_entity_poly.pdbx_seq_one_letter_code
_entity_poly.pdbx_strand_id
1 'polypeptide(L)'
;MGIINENEVRIWNCQKSRFVCINSIIRQLDNQKLIFNLKEYLESKTILRFYFFNLKIPLSSPKLLVQIPSPWERERAWMLGNKLFSDKNNISSYLFPSIEDSENIRIVFHLCLFHPQDVFVRSNTIVESIGSATKGILKQQKTCFKETPPIPQSKFTFLLFRNLQSVPPPQENVKNGKFNKTFIELFIGAHLKPTDYTWAIEESQRTMKRMTELTNTEYPLPRLTIVSSPLGAGNDAMGGLGLVQIRDSWMEYPKFVYTHNLLVGQIVQQWTTNLLSICNQCTQKGISLFLEWILASELSENENEEFGRRVDETRRRLFGGGGEAGIVGSTNPTINQQQCIERSAFSLHTLDSTFGREIITKFLNLLFSKYSWVFKCTTNSELSKLFFEASGGNKQMQNIFDSLFNSKIYLTPLIRIKVLPLSSILNIELNNNLTTKNIQIPIQVIDDTGKINKLILNSSQIITKLPIIVSAFLVAKPSSFARFLYNVENYIHLIECLEPTKCPSIKQISVKDAFEDLCWALLQQKLNPLEEEIPKWKELFKTLNSKGAVHNDCACCMQTETEALKSHCRWTWLDKS
;
A
#
# COMPACT_ATOMS: atom_id res chain seq x y z
N MET A 1 14.13 2.98 26.37
CA MET A 1 13.95 1.73 27.14
C MET A 1 14.34 2.04 28.57
N GLY A 2 13.59 1.55 29.58
CA GLY A 2 14.02 1.63 30.98
C GLY A 2 15.40 0.99 31.15
N ILE A 3 16.12 1.36 32.21
CA ILE A 3 17.40 0.73 32.57
C ILE A 3 17.08 -0.73 32.91
N ILE A 4 17.59 -1.68 32.12
CA ILE A 4 17.48 -3.13 32.40
C ILE A 4 18.71 -3.50 33.21
N ASN A 5 18.52 -4.00 34.42
CA ASN A 5 19.61 -4.45 35.28
C ASN A 5 19.87 -5.96 35.09
N GLU A 6 21.09 -6.44 35.38
CA GLU A 6 21.46 -7.85 35.21
C GLU A 6 20.61 -8.80 36.07
N ASN A 7 20.17 -8.33 37.25
CA ASN A 7 19.28 -9.07 38.15
C ASN A 7 17.82 -9.19 37.65
N GLU A 8 17.46 -8.46 36.60
CA GLU A 8 16.10 -8.41 36.03
C GLU A 8 15.92 -9.35 34.84
N VAL A 9 16.98 -10.05 34.43
CA VAL A 9 16.94 -11.01 33.32
C VAL A 9 17.38 -12.40 33.76
N ARG A 10 16.63 -13.43 33.38
CA ARG A 10 17.02 -14.83 33.58
C ARG A 10 16.88 -15.61 32.28
N ILE A 11 17.85 -16.47 31.97
CA ILE A 11 17.83 -17.33 30.79
C ILE A 11 17.74 -18.77 31.24
N TRP A 12 16.72 -19.50 30.79
CA TRP A 12 16.50 -20.90 31.10
C TRP A 12 16.73 -21.76 29.86
N ASN A 13 17.60 -22.76 29.98
CA ASN A 13 17.75 -23.80 28.97
C ASN A 13 16.67 -24.85 29.17
N CYS A 14 15.72 -24.93 28.25
CA CYS A 14 14.57 -25.84 28.35
C CYS A 14 14.97 -27.31 28.24
N GLN A 15 16.04 -27.63 27.51
CA GLN A 15 16.49 -29.01 27.31
C GLN A 15 17.28 -29.51 28.52
N LYS A 16 18.21 -28.69 29.02
CA LYS A 16 19.03 -29.02 30.20
C LYS A 16 18.31 -28.72 31.53
N SER A 17 17.09 -28.17 31.48
CA SER A 17 16.27 -27.81 32.64
C SER A 17 17.04 -27.03 33.72
N ARG A 18 17.81 -26.03 33.30
CA ARG A 18 18.62 -25.19 34.21
C ARG A 18 18.76 -23.77 33.72
N PHE A 19 19.07 -22.86 34.63
CA PHE A 19 19.43 -21.48 34.27
C PHE A 19 20.83 -21.43 33.63
N VAL A 20 20.96 -20.59 32.61
CA VAL A 20 22.21 -20.28 31.94
C VAL A 20 22.81 -19.03 32.59
N CYS A 21 24.07 -19.12 33.03
CA CYS A 21 24.75 -18.00 33.64
C CYS A 21 25.08 -16.94 32.59
N ILE A 22 24.65 -15.70 32.83
CA ILE A 22 25.01 -14.52 32.05
C ILE A 22 26.36 -14.02 32.58
N ASN A 23 27.33 -13.81 31.69
CA ASN A 23 28.63 -13.23 32.02
C ASN A 23 28.57 -11.70 32.07
N SER A 24 27.93 -11.09 31.07
CA SER A 24 27.71 -9.65 31.00
C SER A 24 26.55 -9.32 30.07
N ILE A 25 25.89 -8.19 30.32
CA ILE A 25 24.90 -7.60 29.42
C ILE A 25 25.47 -6.31 28.83
N ILE A 26 25.70 -6.30 27.52
CA ILE A 26 26.19 -5.12 26.82
C ILE A 26 25.01 -4.41 26.16
N ARG A 27 24.84 -3.12 26.48
CA ARG A 27 23.84 -2.27 25.85
C ARG A 27 24.50 -1.43 24.77
N GLN A 28 24.16 -1.71 23.51
CA GLN A 28 24.61 -0.89 22.38
C GLN A 28 23.55 0.19 22.13
N LEU A 29 23.82 1.41 22.59
CA LEU A 29 22.86 2.52 22.54
C LEU A 29 22.55 2.94 21.09
N ASP A 30 23.57 3.00 20.23
CA ASP A 30 23.45 3.47 18.84
C ASP A 30 22.45 2.63 18.03
N ASN A 31 22.39 1.33 18.31
CA ASN A 31 21.48 0.39 17.64
C ASN A 31 20.32 -0.07 18.54
N GLN A 32 20.23 0.47 19.76
CA GLN A 32 19.27 0.06 20.80
C GLN A 32 19.21 -1.45 21.07
N LYS A 33 20.35 -2.14 20.96
CA LYS A 33 20.46 -3.60 21.15
C LYS A 33 20.89 -3.95 22.56
N LEU A 34 20.45 -5.14 22.99
CA LEU A 34 20.92 -5.81 24.19
C LEU A 34 21.63 -7.08 23.78
N ILE A 35 22.91 -7.18 24.12
CA ILE A 35 23.75 -8.33 23.81
C ILE A 35 24.01 -9.08 25.11
N PHE A 36 23.63 -10.37 25.14
CA PHE A 36 23.83 -11.25 26.27
C PHE A 36 25.05 -12.13 26.03
N ASN A 37 26.13 -11.89 26.78
CA ASN A 37 27.28 -12.77 26.77
C ASN A 37 27.04 -13.88 27.80
N LEU A 38 26.99 -15.14 27.35
CA LEU A 38 26.75 -16.29 28.21
C LEU A 38 28.09 -16.86 28.70
N LYS A 39 28.12 -17.42 29.91
CA LYS A 39 29.32 -18.11 30.43
C LYS A 39 29.59 -19.46 29.78
N GLU A 40 28.61 -19.99 29.06
CA GLU A 40 28.69 -21.29 28.39
C GLU A 40 28.29 -21.16 26.93
N TYR A 41 28.91 -21.99 26.09
CA TYR A 41 28.49 -22.15 24.70
C TYR A 41 27.20 -22.96 24.64
N LEU A 42 26.28 -22.52 23.78
CA LEU A 42 25.03 -23.21 23.54
C LEU A 42 25.11 -23.98 22.23
N GLU A 43 24.59 -25.20 22.24
CA GLU A 43 24.51 -26.05 21.06
C GLU A 43 23.46 -25.52 20.08
N SER A 44 23.62 -25.81 18.79
CA SER A 44 22.62 -25.48 17.78
C SER A 44 21.27 -26.13 18.12
N LYS A 45 20.17 -25.42 17.83
CA LYS A 45 18.79 -25.84 18.15
C LYS A 45 18.47 -25.94 19.65
N THR A 46 19.26 -25.32 20.52
CA THR A 46 18.89 -25.17 21.93
C THR A 46 17.67 -24.26 22.08
N ILE A 47 16.65 -24.72 22.81
CA ILE A 47 15.48 -23.91 23.14
C ILE A 47 15.75 -23.18 24.45
N LEU A 48 15.73 -21.85 24.37
CA LEU A 48 15.92 -20.97 25.52
C LEU A 48 14.62 -20.25 25.86
N ARG A 49 14.42 -19.98 27.14
CA ARG A 49 13.38 -19.09 27.63
C ARG A 49 14.00 -17.92 28.38
N PHE A 50 13.72 -16.73 27.91
CA PHE A 50 14.16 -15.48 28.52
C PHE A 50 13.04 -14.95 29.41
N TYR A 51 13.38 -14.58 30.64
CA TYR A 51 12.49 -13.93 31.57
C TYR A 51 13.00 -12.52 31.83
N PHE A 52 12.11 -11.54 31.66
CA PHE A 52 12.38 -10.14 31.98
C PHE A 52 11.41 -9.71 33.08
N PHE A 53 11.94 -9.17 34.17
CA PHE A 53 11.15 -8.78 35.33
C PHE A 53 11.13 -7.26 35.49
N ASN A 54 10.02 -6.73 36.03
CA ASN A 54 9.87 -5.34 36.45
C ASN A 54 10.21 -4.27 35.38
N LEU A 55 10.03 -4.59 34.09
CA LEU A 55 10.20 -3.62 33.02
C LEU A 55 9.20 -2.47 33.17
N LYS A 56 9.71 -1.25 33.27
CA LYS A 56 8.91 -0.02 33.38
C LYS A 56 9.02 0.82 32.12
N ILE A 57 7.88 1.30 31.65
CA ILE A 57 7.77 2.24 30.53
C ILE A 57 7.05 3.49 31.06
N PRO A 58 7.64 4.69 30.92
CA PRO A 58 6.96 5.91 31.31
C PRO A 58 5.76 6.17 30.39
N LEU A 59 4.68 6.77 30.92
CA LEU A 59 3.50 7.12 30.13
C LEU A 59 3.80 8.13 29.02
N SER A 60 4.86 8.93 29.16
CA SER A 60 5.36 9.83 28.11
C SER A 60 6.09 9.10 26.97
N SER A 61 6.22 7.78 27.02
CA SER A 61 6.90 7.02 25.98
C SER A 61 6.15 7.14 24.66
N PRO A 62 6.84 7.44 23.54
CA PRO A 62 6.20 7.51 22.22
C PRO A 62 5.63 6.15 21.76
N LYS A 63 5.98 5.07 22.47
CA LYS A 63 5.53 3.69 22.21
C LYS A 63 4.13 3.40 22.72
N LEU A 64 3.62 4.24 23.59
CA LEU A 64 2.28 4.11 24.15
C LEU A 64 1.36 5.12 23.47
N LEU A 65 0.14 4.70 23.18
CA LEU A 65 -0.98 5.59 22.98
C LEU A 65 -1.52 5.91 24.38
N VAL A 66 -1.45 7.18 24.78
CA VAL A 66 -1.97 7.64 26.06
C VAL A 66 -2.87 8.84 25.83
N GLN A 67 -4.12 8.71 26.23
CA GLN A 67 -5.07 9.81 26.31
C GLN A 67 -5.69 9.81 27.69
N ILE A 68 -5.47 10.91 28.40
CA ILE A 68 -6.05 11.16 29.71
C ILE A 68 -6.87 12.44 29.56
N PRO A 69 -8.21 12.34 29.50
CA PRO A 69 -9.05 13.52 29.36
C PRO A 69 -8.94 14.39 30.60
N SER A 70 -9.06 15.70 30.40
CA SER A 70 -9.13 16.64 31.51
C SER A 70 -10.46 16.49 32.28
N PRO A 71 -10.54 16.91 33.56
CA PRO A 71 -11.75 16.74 34.37
C PRO A 71 -13.05 17.36 33.78
N TRP A 72 -12.91 18.35 32.89
CA TRP A 72 -14.02 19.00 32.17
C TRP A 72 -14.41 18.27 30.87
N GLU A 73 -13.56 17.39 30.33
CA GLU A 73 -13.83 16.59 29.12
C GLU A 73 -14.43 15.22 29.48
N ARG A 74 -15.48 15.19 30.31
CA ARG A 74 -16.00 13.93 30.89
C ARG A 74 -16.45 12.90 29.85
N GLU A 75 -16.91 13.35 28.68
CA GLU A 75 -17.39 12.48 27.59
C GLU A 75 -16.25 11.97 26.71
N ARG A 76 -15.05 12.54 26.83
CA ARG A 76 -13.89 12.12 26.05
C ARG A 76 -13.34 10.81 26.60
N ALA A 77 -12.90 9.95 25.70
CA ALA A 77 -12.34 8.65 26.06
C ALA A 77 -11.05 8.80 26.88
N TRP A 78 -10.92 8.00 27.93
CA TRP A 78 -9.62 7.69 28.53
C TRP A 78 -9.08 6.45 27.84
N MET A 79 -7.84 6.49 27.33
CA MET A 79 -7.28 5.39 26.56
C MET A 79 -5.80 5.17 26.87
N LEU A 80 -5.41 3.90 27.03
CA LEU A 80 -4.03 3.46 27.17
C LEU A 80 -3.81 2.22 26.32
N GLY A 81 -2.88 2.28 25.38
CA GLY A 81 -2.55 1.15 24.53
C GLY A 81 -1.14 1.25 23.98
N ASN A 82 -0.78 0.30 23.13
CA ASN A 82 0.46 0.40 22.38
C ASN A 82 0.24 1.16 21.08
N LYS A 83 1.22 1.98 20.68
CA LYS A 83 1.24 2.62 19.37
C LYS A 83 1.85 1.64 18.36
N LEU A 84 1.14 1.40 17.25
CA LEU A 84 1.66 0.61 16.14
C LEU A 84 2.49 1.55 15.26
N PHE A 85 3.79 1.31 15.13
CA PHE A 85 4.66 2.08 14.24
C PHE A 85 4.73 1.41 12.87
N SER A 86 4.51 2.19 11.81
CA SER A 86 4.58 1.75 10.40
C SER A 86 6.01 1.84 9.80
N ASP A 87 6.94 2.52 10.48
CA ASP A 87 8.14 3.03 9.81
C ASP A 87 9.43 2.32 10.23
N LYS A 88 10.12 1.82 9.20
CA LYS A 88 11.40 1.10 9.26
C LYS A 88 12.54 1.87 9.93
N ASN A 89 12.47 3.20 9.96
CA ASN A 89 13.56 4.02 10.48
C ASN A 89 13.59 4.13 12.01
N ASN A 90 12.63 3.51 12.71
CA ASN A 90 12.62 3.45 14.16
C ASN A 90 12.67 1.99 14.65
N ILE A 91 13.91 1.48 14.71
CA ILE A 91 14.32 0.31 15.51
C ILE A 91 13.90 0.46 17.00
N SER A 92 13.48 1.66 17.40
CA SER A 92 13.06 2.07 18.74
C SER A 92 11.65 1.69 19.18
N SER A 93 10.88 0.91 18.41
CA SER A 93 9.42 0.82 18.51
C SER A 93 8.83 -0.22 19.49
N TYR A 94 9.60 -1.17 20.02
CA TYR A 94 9.00 -2.27 20.82
C TYR A 94 8.78 -1.90 22.29
N LEU A 95 7.59 -2.26 22.82
CA LEU A 95 7.26 -2.10 24.25
C LEU A 95 8.12 -2.97 25.16
N PHE A 96 8.54 -4.13 24.67
CA PHE A 96 9.32 -5.11 25.42
C PHE A 96 10.56 -5.54 24.60
N PRO A 97 11.62 -6.05 25.25
CA PRO A 97 12.78 -6.63 24.56
C PRO A 97 12.36 -7.72 23.57
N SER A 98 12.94 -7.70 22.37
CA SER A 98 12.61 -8.63 21.31
C SER A 98 13.76 -8.88 20.34
N ILE A 99 13.55 -9.85 19.45
CA ILE A 99 14.51 -10.26 18.43
C ILE A 99 14.52 -9.23 17.31
N GLU A 100 15.71 -8.83 16.87
CA GLU A 100 15.93 -7.94 15.74
C GLU A 100 15.50 -8.64 14.43
N ASP A 101 14.81 -7.92 13.53
CA ASP A 101 14.10 -8.40 12.31
C ASP A 101 12.60 -8.76 12.49
N SER A 102 11.87 -7.94 13.25
CA SER A 102 10.50 -8.23 13.69
C SER A 102 9.41 -8.24 12.60
N GLU A 103 9.69 -7.70 11.40
CA GLU A 103 8.72 -7.68 10.30
C GLU A 103 8.73 -8.99 9.50
N ASN A 104 9.90 -9.64 9.45
CA ASN A 104 10.12 -10.87 8.71
C ASN A 104 9.96 -12.12 9.59
N ILE A 105 9.97 -11.95 10.92
CA ILE A 105 9.80 -13.00 11.91
C ILE A 105 8.45 -12.85 12.60
N ARG A 106 7.68 -13.94 12.61
CA ARG A 106 6.41 -14.01 13.35
C ARG A 106 6.56 -14.71 14.68
N ILE A 107 5.80 -14.26 15.67
CA ILE A 107 5.84 -14.76 17.05
C ILE A 107 4.40 -14.95 17.54
N VAL A 108 4.21 -15.93 18.42
CA VAL A 108 2.96 -16.16 19.15
C VAL A 108 3.00 -15.36 20.45
N PHE A 109 1.94 -14.58 20.72
CA PHE A 109 1.82 -13.77 21.92
C PHE A 109 0.75 -14.34 22.85
N HIS A 110 1.06 -14.35 24.15
CA HIS A 110 0.12 -14.59 25.22
C HIS A 110 0.13 -13.38 26.15
N LEU A 111 -1.02 -12.73 26.32
CA LEU A 111 -1.14 -11.47 27.06
C LEU A 111 -2.06 -11.65 28.27
N CYS A 112 -1.58 -11.19 29.43
CA CYS A 112 -2.40 -10.95 30.61
C CYS A 112 -2.18 -9.52 31.10
N LEU A 113 -3.27 -8.81 31.40
CA LEU A 113 -3.25 -7.42 31.86
C LEU A 113 -3.93 -7.29 33.21
N PHE A 114 -3.31 -6.53 34.11
CA PHE A 114 -3.92 -6.09 35.38
C PHE A 114 -4.42 -4.66 35.22
N HIS A 115 -5.70 -4.43 35.47
CA HIS A 115 -6.35 -3.14 35.27
C HIS A 115 -7.48 -2.89 36.28
N PRO A 116 -7.94 -1.65 36.47
CA PRO A 116 -9.15 -1.36 37.24
C PRO A 116 -10.41 -2.02 36.64
N GLN A 117 -11.39 -2.37 37.49
CA GLN A 117 -12.61 -3.10 37.08
C GLN A 117 -13.53 -2.33 36.11
N ASP A 118 -13.48 -1.01 36.14
CA ASP A 118 -14.27 -0.09 35.30
C ASP A 118 -13.59 0.23 33.96
N VAL A 119 -12.53 -0.49 33.58
CA VAL A 119 -11.80 -0.32 32.31
C VAL A 119 -12.10 -1.50 31.39
N PHE A 120 -12.49 -1.19 30.15
CA PHE A 120 -12.56 -2.20 29.09
C PHE A 120 -11.16 -2.48 28.55
N VAL A 121 -10.87 -3.75 28.29
CA VAL A 121 -9.58 -4.17 27.73
C VAL A 121 -9.82 -5.03 26.51
N ARG A 122 -9.08 -4.72 25.44
CA ARG A 122 -9.07 -5.45 24.17
C ARG A 122 -7.64 -5.69 23.72
N SER A 123 -7.44 -6.79 23.00
CA SER A 123 -6.17 -7.17 22.39
C SER A 123 -6.45 -7.91 21.08
N ASN A 124 -5.42 -8.48 20.48
CA ASN A 124 -5.52 -9.18 19.20
C ASN A 124 -6.58 -10.29 19.23
N THR A 125 -6.64 -11.06 20.31
CA THR A 125 -7.51 -12.24 20.45
C THR A 125 -8.65 -11.97 21.44
N ILE A 126 -9.54 -12.97 21.58
CA ILE A 126 -10.62 -12.93 22.57
C ILE A 126 -10.09 -13.16 23.99
N VAL A 127 -10.84 -12.65 24.96
CA VAL A 127 -10.59 -12.91 26.38
C VAL A 127 -10.77 -14.40 26.65
N GLU A 128 -9.79 -15.00 27.31
CA GLU A 128 -9.81 -16.39 27.75
C GLU A 128 -10.29 -16.51 29.19
N SER A 129 -9.79 -15.63 30.06
CA SER A 129 -10.13 -15.68 31.48
C SER A 129 -10.10 -14.30 32.12
N ILE A 130 -10.98 -14.13 33.10
CA ILE A 130 -11.07 -12.94 33.94
C ILE A 130 -10.96 -13.42 35.39
N GLY A 131 -9.95 -12.92 36.09
CA GLY A 131 -9.74 -13.17 37.50
C GLY A 131 -9.78 -11.88 38.30
N SER A 132 -10.22 -11.96 39.55
CA SER A 132 -10.07 -10.85 40.49
C SER A 132 -8.66 -10.90 41.09
N ALA A 133 -7.95 -9.78 41.06
CA ALA A 133 -6.63 -9.64 41.66
C ALA A 133 -6.69 -8.51 42.68
N THR A 134 -6.83 -8.84 43.97
CA THR A 134 -6.73 -7.83 45.03
C THR A 134 -5.27 -7.59 45.38
N LYS A 135 -4.75 -6.42 45.03
CA LYS A 135 -3.53 -5.84 45.61
C LYS A 135 -3.91 -4.53 46.30
N GLY A 136 -4.10 -4.57 47.61
CA GLY A 136 -4.42 -3.39 48.44
C GLY A 136 -5.86 -2.88 48.28
N ILE A 137 -6.06 -1.57 48.42
CA ILE A 137 -7.38 -0.89 48.46
C ILE A 137 -8.05 -0.81 47.07
N LEU A 138 -7.29 -0.92 45.99
CA LEU A 138 -7.81 -0.83 44.62
C LEU A 138 -8.23 -2.22 44.11
N LYS A 139 -9.51 -2.39 43.79
CA LYS A 139 -10.03 -3.59 43.12
C LYS A 139 -9.46 -3.66 41.70
N GLN A 140 -8.49 -4.55 41.49
CA GLN A 140 -7.94 -4.83 40.17
C GLN A 140 -8.53 -6.13 39.60
N GLN A 141 -8.60 -6.18 38.29
CA GLN A 141 -8.99 -7.31 37.49
C GLN A 141 -7.80 -7.76 36.65
N LYS A 142 -7.59 -9.07 36.58
CA LYS A 142 -6.64 -9.70 35.67
C LYS A 142 -7.42 -10.25 34.50
N THR A 143 -7.17 -9.74 33.30
CA THR A 143 -7.77 -10.25 32.06
C THR A 143 -6.66 -10.90 31.22
N CYS A 144 -6.81 -12.18 30.91
CA CYS A 144 -5.91 -12.91 30.02
C CYS A 144 -6.60 -13.24 28.70
N PHE A 145 -5.83 -13.17 27.61
CA PHE A 145 -6.30 -13.38 26.24
C PHE A 145 -5.77 -14.70 25.70
N LYS A 146 -6.53 -15.32 24.79
CA LYS A 146 -6.04 -16.53 24.09
C LYS A 146 -4.75 -16.24 23.33
N GLU A 147 -3.93 -17.26 23.14
CA GLU A 147 -2.71 -17.13 22.34
C GLU A 147 -3.02 -16.64 20.92
N THR A 148 -2.20 -15.73 20.41
CA THR A 148 -2.33 -15.26 19.03
C THR A 148 -1.87 -16.35 18.06
N PRO A 149 -2.38 -16.39 16.82
CA PRO A 149 -1.63 -17.05 15.75
C PRO A 149 -0.27 -16.33 15.55
N PRO A 150 0.67 -16.93 14.79
CA PRO A 150 1.95 -16.29 14.52
C PRO A 150 1.74 -14.94 13.81
N ILE A 151 2.10 -13.83 14.45
CA ILE A 151 2.00 -12.49 13.89
C ILE A 151 3.35 -11.76 13.94
N PRO A 152 3.60 -10.81 13.03
CA PRO A 152 4.74 -9.91 13.19
C PRO A 152 4.63 -9.15 14.52
N GLN A 153 5.75 -8.89 15.18
CA GLN A 153 5.72 -8.20 16.47
C GLN A 153 5.12 -6.79 16.34
N SER A 154 5.34 -6.13 15.20
CA SER A 154 4.75 -4.82 14.88
C SER A 154 3.22 -4.84 14.82
N LYS A 155 2.58 -6.01 14.82
CA LYS A 155 1.12 -6.20 14.79
C LYS A 155 0.53 -6.64 16.13
N PHE A 156 1.36 -6.89 17.14
CA PHE A 156 0.90 -7.09 18.51
C PHE A 156 0.21 -5.82 19.00
N THR A 157 -1.00 -5.95 19.56
CA THR A 157 -1.72 -4.79 20.08
C THR A 157 -2.62 -5.09 21.27
N PHE A 158 -2.74 -4.08 22.14
CA PHE A 158 -3.72 -4.04 23.21
C PHE A 158 -4.18 -2.60 23.45
N LEU A 159 -5.37 -2.48 24.01
CA LEU A 159 -6.00 -1.21 24.31
C LEU A 159 -6.87 -1.34 25.56
N LEU A 160 -6.68 -0.39 26.47
CA LEU A 160 -7.48 -0.17 27.66
C LEU A 160 -8.24 1.14 27.45
N PHE A 161 -9.55 1.16 27.71
CA PHE A 161 -10.34 2.37 27.54
C PHE A 161 -11.54 2.48 28.47
N ARG A 162 -12.01 3.72 28.65
CA ARG A 162 -13.27 4.10 29.32
C ARG A 162 -14.00 5.16 28.50
N ASN A 163 -15.28 5.37 28.80
CA ASN A 163 -16.13 6.39 28.15
C ASN A 163 -16.26 6.20 26.63
N LEU A 164 -16.23 4.94 26.18
CA LEU A 164 -16.69 4.54 24.85
C LEU A 164 -17.92 3.66 25.01
N GLN A 165 -18.80 3.71 24.03
CA GLN A 165 -20.01 2.89 23.97
C GLN A 165 -19.94 1.91 22.82
N SER A 166 -20.53 0.73 23.00
CA SER A 166 -20.58 -0.29 21.97
C SER A 166 -21.75 -0.03 21.02
N VAL A 167 -21.49 -0.20 19.72
CA VAL A 167 -22.53 -0.16 18.69
C VAL A 167 -23.19 -1.54 18.58
N PRO A 168 -24.52 -1.64 18.75
CA PRO A 168 -25.21 -2.92 18.61
C PRO A 168 -25.11 -3.42 17.16
N PRO A 169 -24.89 -4.72 16.94
CA PRO A 169 -24.89 -5.28 15.59
C PRO A 169 -26.30 -5.17 14.96
N PRO A 170 -26.40 -5.08 13.62
CA PRO A 170 -27.68 -5.16 12.92
C PRO A 170 -28.44 -6.45 13.28
N GLN A 171 -29.77 -6.35 13.46
CA GLN A 171 -30.63 -7.43 13.98
C GLN A 171 -30.55 -8.74 13.16
N GLU A 172 -30.18 -8.68 11.88
CA GLU A 172 -30.10 -9.85 10.98
C GLU A 172 -28.95 -10.83 11.31
N ASN A 173 -27.96 -10.40 12.09
CA ASN A 173 -26.75 -11.20 12.36
C ASN A 173 -26.85 -12.09 13.60
N VAL A 174 -27.98 -12.10 14.31
CA VAL A 174 -28.18 -12.85 15.56
C VAL A 174 -29.32 -13.87 15.38
N LYS A 175 -29.00 -15.06 14.86
CA LYS A 175 -29.89 -16.23 15.01
C LYS A 175 -29.45 -17.03 16.25
N ASN A 176 -30.35 -17.18 17.23
CA ASN A 176 -30.14 -17.97 18.47
C ASN A 176 -28.92 -17.56 19.31
N GLY A 177 -28.56 -16.28 19.37
CA GLY A 177 -27.48 -15.78 20.25
C GLY A 177 -26.06 -16.29 19.91
N LYS A 178 -25.88 -16.94 18.75
CA LYS A 178 -24.57 -17.40 18.26
C LYS A 178 -24.26 -16.74 16.91
N PHE A 179 -23.13 -16.06 16.84
CA PHE A 179 -22.58 -15.55 15.59
C PHE A 179 -21.96 -16.72 14.81
N ASN A 180 -22.51 -17.08 13.65
CA ASN A 180 -21.96 -18.12 12.78
C ASN A 180 -20.73 -17.66 11.98
N LYS A 181 -20.37 -16.37 12.07
CA LYS A 181 -19.26 -15.72 11.38
C LYS A 181 -18.52 -14.80 12.37
N THR A 182 -17.37 -14.29 11.96
CA THR A 182 -16.61 -13.31 12.75
C THR A 182 -17.50 -12.16 13.22
N PHE A 183 -17.50 -11.92 14.53
CA PHE A 183 -18.23 -10.81 15.14
C PHE A 183 -17.43 -9.50 15.00
N ILE A 184 -18.06 -8.46 14.48
CA ILE A 184 -17.49 -7.11 14.47
C ILE A 184 -17.96 -6.38 15.72
N GLU A 185 -17.03 -6.04 16.59
CA GLU A 185 -17.29 -5.25 17.79
C GLU A 185 -16.82 -3.81 17.53
N LEU A 186 -17.74 -2.84 17.55
CA LEU A 186 -17.42 -1.43 17.33
C LEU A 186 -17.64 -0.62 18.61
N PHE A 187 -16.63 0.19 18.98
CA PHE A 187 -16.70 1.16 20.06
C PHE A 187 -16.51 2.58 19.52
N ILE A 188 -17.43 3.47 19.87
CA ILE A 188 -17.42 4.89 19.47
C ILE A 188 -17.48 5.81 20.70
N GLY A 189 -17.16 7.09 20.50
CA GLY A 189 -17.27 8.11 21.54
C GLY A 189 -18.64 8.12 22.22
N ALA A 190 -18.67 8.30 23.54
CA ALA A 190 -19.91 8.29 24.32
C ALA A 190 -20.90 9.40 23.92
N HIS A 191 -20.42 10.48 23.30
CA HIS A 191 -21.23 11.60 22.80
C HIS A 191 -21.97 11.29 21.49
N LEU A 192 -21.58 10.24 20.78
CA LEU A 192 -22.18 9.84 19.50
C LEU A 192 -23.45 9.01 19.72
N LYS A 193 -24.26 8.78 18.69
CA LYS A 193 -25.43 7.89 18.78
C LYS A 193 -25.11 6.53 18.15
N PRO A 194 -25.11 5.41 18.89
CA PRO A 194 -24.72 4.11 18.36
C PRO A 194 -25.45 3.68 17.07
N THR A 195 -26.72 4.03 16.94
CA THR A 195 -27.55 3.69 15.77
C THR A 195 -27.03 4.31 14.47
N ASP A 196 -26.34 5.44 14.54
CA ASP A 196 -25.85 6.16 13.36
C ASP A 196 -24.55 5.53 12.79
N TYR A 197 -24.05 4.47 13.45
CA TYR A 197 -22.75 3.84 13.17
C TYR A 197 -22.85 2.37 12.77
N THR A 198 -24.06 1.85 12.57
CA THR A 198 -24.25 0.46 12.11
C THR A 198 -23.63 0.22 10.73
N TRP A 199 -23.55 1.26 9.89
CA TRP A 199 -22.90 1.21 8.57
C TRP A 199 -21.47 0.66 8.64
N ALA A 200 -20.68 1.03 9.67
CA ALA A 200 -19.29 0.61 9.79
C ALA A 200 -19.17 -0.90 10.07
N ILE A 201 -20.15 -1.46 10.79
CA ILE A 201 -20.25 -2.91 11.01
C ILE A 201 -20.59 -3.62 9.70
N GLU A 202 -21.61 -3.13 8.98
CA GLU A 202 -22.08 -3.72 7.72
C GLU A 202 -21.01 -3.66 6.62
N GLU A 203 -20.33 -2.53 6.48
CA GLU A 203 -19.24 -2.33 5.52
C GLU A 203 -18.03 -3.21 5.85
N SER A 204 -17.68 -3.33 7.14
CA SER A 204 -16.63 -4.25 7.58
C SER A 204 -16.98 -5.70 7.22
N GLN A 205 -18.22 -6.13 7.49
CA GLN A 205 -18.68 -7.48 7.14
C GLN A 205 -18.66 -7.73 5.63
N ARG A 206 -19.14 -6.77 4.83
CA ARG A 206 -19.11 -6.84 3.36
C ARG A 206 -17.67 -6.95 2.86
N THR A 207 -16.78 -6.10 3.35
CA THR A 207 -15.35 -6.10 2.99
C THR A 207 -14.69 -7.42 3.36
N MET A 208 -14.94 -7.96 4.56
CA MET A 208 -14.39 -9.25 4.99
C MET A 208 -14.90 -10.42 4.16
N LYS A 209 -16.20 -10.42 3.81
CA LYS A 209 -16.77 -11.44 2.90
C LYS A 209 -16.07 -11.38 1.55
N ARG A 210 -15.91 -10.18 0.98
CA ARG A 210 -15.27 -9.99 -0.31
C ARG A 210 -13.78 -10.35 -0.31
N MET A 211 -13.06 -10.03 0.77
CA MET A 211 -11.69 -10.49 0.99
C MET A 211 -11.60 -12.02 1.01
N THR A 212 -12.56 -12.68 1.66
CA THR A 212 -12.63 -14.15 1.68
C THR A 212 -12.86 -14.71 0.27
N GLU A 213 -13.72 -14.09 -0.54
CA GLU A 213 -13.95 -14.48 -1.94
C GLU A 213 -12.71 -14.27 -2.83
N LEU A 214 -12.00 -13.15 -2.68
CA LEU A 214 -10.82 -12.81 -3.49
C LEU A 214 -9.57 -13.62 -3.14
N THR A 215 -9.48 -14.12 -1.90
CA THR A 215 -8.28 -14.83 -1.39
C THR A 215 -8.53 -16.29 -1.06
N ASN A 216 -9.79 -16.74 -1.14
CA ASN A 216 -10.26 -18.05 -0.71
C ASN A 216 -9.77 -18.43 0.71
N THR A 217 -9.64 -17.43 1.58
CA THR A 217 -9.08 -17.57 2.93
C THR A 217 -9.96 -16.83 3.92
N GLU A 218 -10.56 -17.58 4.84
CA GLU A 218 -11.41 -17.01 5.88
C GLU A 218 -10.62 -16.19 6.91
N TYR A 219 -11.31 -15.25 7.56
CA TYR A 219 -10.72 -14.53 8.66
C TYR A 219 -10.51 -15.46 9.86
N PRO A 220 -9.30 -15.52 10.44
CA PRO A 220 -8.91 -16.53 11.43
C PRO A 220 -9.51 -16.35 12.83
N LEU A 221 -9.92 -15.13 13.19
CA LEU A 221 -10.32 -14.82 14.55
C LEU A 221 -11.84 -14.75 14.65
N PRO A 222 -12.43 -15.19 15.77
CA PRO A 222 -13.88 -15.13 15.95
C PRO A 222 -14.40 -13.70 16.12
N ARG A 223 -13.51 -12.71 16.31
CA ARG A 223 -13.86 -11.31 16.57
C ARG A 223 -12.86 -10.35 15.92
N LEU A 224 -13.37 -9.27 15.37
CA LEU A 224 -12.60 -8.08 15.00
C LEU A 224 -13.14 -6.89 15.79
N THR A 225 -12.26 -6.22 16.53
CA THR A 225 -12.61 -5.01 17.28
C THR A 225 -12.25 -3.78 16.47
N ILE A 226 -13.15 -2.82 16.36
CA ILE A 226 -12.90 -1.49 15.81
C ILE A 226 -13.17 -0.49 16.93
N VAL A 227 -12.22 0.41 17.16
CA VAL A 227 -12.31 1.39 18.25
C VAL A 227 -12.03 2.78 17.70
N SER A 228 -12.91 3.72 18.02
CA SER A 228 -12.65 5.15 17.86
C SER A 228 -11.57 5.57 18.86
N SER A 229 -10.44 6.05 18.36
CA SER A 229 -9.25 6.42 19.14
C SER A 229 -8.78 7.85 18.84
N PRO A 230 -8.11 8.52 19.79
CA PRO A 230 -7.60 9.89 19.68
C PRO A 230 -6.27 9.96 18.93
N LEU A 231 -6.18 9.34 17.75
CA LEU A 231 -4.92 9.23 17.04
C LEU A 231 -4.42 10.63 16.63
N GLY A 232 -3.11 10.85 16.80
CA GLY A 232 -2.47 12.13 16.48
C GLY A 232 -2.46 12.41 14.97
N ALA A 233 -2.30 13.68 14.59
CA ALA A 233 -2.19 14.09 13.19
C ALA A 233 -1.11 13.27 12.45
N GLY A 234 -1.44 12.80 11.25
CA GLY A 234 -0.59 11.89 10.46
C GLY A 234 -0.77 10.40 10.76
N ASN A 235 -1.63 10.01 11.72
CA ASN A 235 -2.05 8.62 11.95
C ASN A 235 -3.57 8.54 11.93
N ASP A 236 -4.16 8.36 10.76
CA ASP A 236 -5.63 8.34 10.62
C ASP A 236 -6.27 7.03 11.06
N ALA A 237 -5.51 5.93 10.97
CA ALA A 237 -5.90 4.63 11.47
C ALA A 237 -4.68 3.76 11.77
N MET A 238 -4.82 2.81 12.69
CA MET A 238 -3.81 1.80 12.99
C MET A 238 -4.45 0.45 13.31
N GLY A 239 -3.96 -0.62 12.71
CA GLY A 239 -4.56 -1.95 12.81
C GLY A 239 -3.54 -3.04 13.12
N GLY A 240 -3.73 -3.68 14.27
CA GLY A 240 -3.16 -4.99 14.56
C GLY A 240 -4.16 -6.09 14.20
N LEU A 241 -3.75 -7.36 14.28
CA LEU A 241 -4.67 -8.47 14.04
C LEU A 241 -5.81 -8.42 15.07
N GLY A 242 -7.07 -8.34 14.65
CA GLY A 242 -8.23 -8.42 15.56
C GLY A 242 -8.56 -7.15 16.36
N LEU A 243 -7.75 -6.09 16.22
CA LEU A 243 -7.99 -4.79 16.84
C LEU A 243 -7.51 -3.66 15.91
N VAL A 244 -8.49 -2.89 15.44
CA VAL A 244 -8.34 -1.72 14.59
C VAL A 244 -8.72 -0.48 15.38
N GLN A 245 -7.92 0.56 15.25
CA GLN A 245 -8.17 1.88 15.82
C GLN A 245 -8.32 2.88 14.68
N ILE A 246 -9.42 3.62 14.66
CA ILE A 246 -9.70 4.69 13.68
C ILE A 246 -9.72 6.00 14.45
N ARG A 247 -9.15 7.06 13.87
CA ARG A 247 -9.13 8.36 14.51
C ARG A 247 -10.54 8.87 14.77
N ASP A 248 -10.80 9.39 15.97
CA ASP A 248 -12.11 9.87 16.41
C ASP A 248 -12.75 10.83 15.42
N SER A 249 -11.98 11.78 14.88
CA SER A 249 -12.48 12.75 13.91
C SER A 249 -13.04 12.09 12.65
N TRP A 250 -12.50 10.95 12.20
CA TRP A 250 -13.04 10.26 11.02
C TRP A 250 -14.34 9.54 11.33
N MET A 251 -14.46 8.97 12.54
CA MET A 251 -15.72 8.40 13.01
C MET A 251 -16.78 9.48 13.19
N GLU A 252 -16.45 10.67 13.69
CA GLU A 252 -17.42 11.76 13.88
C GLU A 252 -18.07 12.24 12.57
N TYR A 253 -17.41 12.07 11.43
CA TYR A 253 -17.89 12.51 10.13
C TYR A 253 -17.99 11.34 9.12
N PRO A 254 -18.99 10.45 9.26
CA PRO A 254 -19.13 9.28 8.40
C PRO A 254 -19.51 9.63 6.95
N LYS A 255 -19.91 10.88 6.65
CA LYS A 255 -20.25 11.31 5.28
C LYS A 255 -19.04 11.43 4.35
N PHE A 256 -17.81 11.41 4.88
CA PHE A 256 -16.62 11.53 4.05
C PHE A 256 -16.22 10.17 3.48
N VAL A 257 -16.09 10.10 2.15
CA VAL A 257 -15.58 8.92 1.42
C VAL A 257 -14.24 8.44 1.98
N TYR A 258 -13.41 9.34 2.47
CA TYR A 258 -12.13 9.00 3.10
C TYR A 258 -12.30 8.12 4.36
N THR A 259 -13.33 8.34 5.18
CA THR A 259 -13.61 7.51 6.37
C THR A 259 -13.88 6.05 5.99
N HIS A 260 -14.69 5.83 4.95
CA HIS A 260 -14.98 4.51 4.41
C HIS A 260 -13.72 3.84 3.84
N ASN A 261 -12.94 4.58 3.05
CA ASN A 261 -11.67 4.09 2.50
C ASN A 261 -10.69 3.66 3.60
N LEU A 262 -10.56 4.47 4.67
CA LEU A 262 -9.73 4.15 5.82
C LEU A 262 -10.18 2.85 6.47
N LEU A 263 -11.48 2.68 6.70
CA LEU A 263 -12.04 1.46 7.29
C LEU A 263 -11.70 0.25 6.40
N VAL A 264 -12.05 0.29 5.12
CA VAL A 264 -11.75 -0.77 4.14
C VAL A 264 -10.25 -1.11 4.16
N GLY A 265 -9.38 -0.10 4.11
CA GLY A 265 -7.92 -0.30 4.15
C GLY A 265 -7.47 -1.04 5.41
N GLN A 266 -8.02 -0.74 6.59
CA GLN A 266 -7.70 -1.46 7.82
C GLN A 266 -8.22 -2.91 7.84
N ILE A 267 -9.39 -3.15 7.24
CA ILE A 267 -9.92 -4.51 7.07
C ILE A 267 -9.04 -5.32 6.12
N VAL A 268 -8.65 -4.76 4.96
CA VAL A 268 -7.74 -5.40 4.00
C VAL A 268 -6.40 -5.77 4.66
N GLN A 269 -5.87 -4.87 5.48
CA GLN A 269 -4.62 -5.11 6.22
C GLN A 269 -4.69 -6.31 7.16
N GLN A 270 -5.88 -6.73 7.59
CA GLN A 270 -6.06 -7.96 8.36
C GLN A 270 -5.54 -9.17 7.58
N TRP A 271 -5.75 -9.24 6.27
CA TRP A 271 -5.19 -10.30 5.43
C TRP A 271 -3.75 -9.98 5.02
N THR A 272 -3.53 -8.84 4.37
CA THR A 272 -2.28 -8.56 3.64
C THR A 272 -1.09 -8.31 4.55
N THR A 273 -1.32 -7.86 5.79
CA THR A 273 -0.24 -7.56 6.74
C THR A 273 -0.25 -8.39 8.00
N ASN A 274 -1.42 -8.91 8.42
CA ASN A 274 -1.49 -9.72 9.61
C ASN A 274 -1.45 -11.22 9.29
N LEU A 275 -2.10 -11.70 8.23
CA LEU A 275 -2.02 -13.12 7.80
C LEU A 275 -0.74 -13.42 7.00
N LEU A 276 -0.35 -12.50 6.11
CA LEU A 276 0.82 -12.63 5.23
C LEU A 276 2.01 -11.78 5.68
N SER A 277 3.22 -12.28 5.49
CA SER A 277 4.46 -11.50 5.61
C SER A 277 5.24 -11.68 4.32
N ILE A 278 5.57 -10.57 3.65
CA ILE A 278 6.34 -10.54 2.41
C ILE A 278 7.58 -9.69 2.68
N CYS A 279 8.76 -10.24 2.39
CA CYS A 279 10.02 -9.60 2.78
C CYS A 279 10.19 -8.21 2.14
N ASN A 280 9.63 -8.03 0.94
CA ASN A 280 9.55 -6.73 0.28
C ASN A 280 8.29 -5.98 0.73
N GLN A 281 8.47 -5.02 1.64
CA GLN A 281 7.38 -4.16 2.12
C GLN A 281 6.63 -3.40 1.03
N CYS A 282 7.29 -2.97 -0.06
CA CYS A 282 6.60 -2.26 -1.13
C CYS A 282 5.61 -3.17 -1.82
N THR A 283 6.02 -4.42 -2.07
CA THR A 283 5.13 -5.45 -2.62
C THR A 283 4.00 -5.76 -1.64
N GLN A 284 4.30 -5.90 -0.34
CA GLN A 284 3.29 -6.17 0.68
C GLN A 284 2.22 -5.07 0.77
N LYS A 285 2.66 -3.83 0.98
CA LYS A 285 1.77 -2.66 1.05
C LYS A 285 1.12 -2.38 -0.31
N GLY A 286 1.79 -2.68 -1.42
CA GLY A 286 1.24 -2.55 -2.77
C GLY A 286 0.10 -3.53 -3.07
N ILE A 287 0.22 -4.79 -2.64
CA ILE A 287 -0.91 -5.75 -2.67
C ILE A 287 -2.08 -5.21 -1.83
N SER A 288 -1.79 -4.66 -0.65
CA SER A 288 -2.81 -4.04 0.20
C SER A 288 -3.53 -2.88 -0.49
N LEU A 289 -2.77 -1.95 -1.09
CA LEU A 289 -3.32 -0.80 -1.78
C LEU A 289 -4.15 -1.20 -3.02
N PHE A 290 -3.68 -2.21 -3.76
CA PHE A 290 -4.41 -2.73 -4.91
C PHE A 290 -5.76 -3.34 -4.52
N LEU A 291 -5.79 -4.14 -3.45
CA LEU A 291 -7.04 -4.71 -2.91
C LEU A 291 -7.95 -3.64 -2.33
N GLU A 292 -7.39 -2.61 -1.69
CA GLU A 292 -8.14 -1.45 -1.22
C GLU A 292 -8.80 -0.71 -2.39
N TRP A 293 -8.12 -0.52 -3.53
CA TRP A 293 -8.74 0.08 -4.71
C TRP A 293 -9.95 -0.70 -5.20
N ILE A 294 -9.86 -2.03 -5.27
CA ILE A 294 -11.00 -2.87 -5.68
C ILE A 294 -12.16 -2.68 -4.71
N LEU A 295 -11.91 -2.93 -3.41
CA LEU A 295 -12.96 -3.03 -2.40
C LEU A 295 -13.60 -1.69 -2.06
N ALA A 296 -12.80 -0.62 -2.00
CA ALA A 296 -13.33 0.70 -1.73
C ALA A 296 -14.13 1.25 -2.92
N SER A 297 -13.82 0.82 -4.15
CA SER A 297 -14.60 1.23 -5.33
C SER A 297 -15.96 0.54 -5.38
N GLU A 298 -16.09 -0.70 -4.86
CA GLU A 298 -17.38 -1.42 -4.75
C GLU A 298 -18.39 -0.73 -3.80
N LEU A 299 -17.95 0.26 -3.02
CA LEU A 299 -18.79 1.09 -2.15
C LEU A 299 -19.37 2.33 -2.86
N SER A 300 -18.80 2.70 -4.01
CA SER A 300 -19.28 3.82 -4.82
C SER A 300 -20.51 3.42 -5.65
N GLU A 301 -21.35 4.40 -6.01
CA GLU A 301 -22.46 4.20 -6.96
C GLU A 301 -21.94 3.73 -8.33
N ASN A 302 -20.76 4.20 -8.74
CA ASN A 302 -20.09 3.79 -9.97
C ASN A 302 -18.69 3.21 -9.68
N GLU A 303 -18.65 1.91 -9.44
CA GLU A 303 -17.42 1.15 -9.12
C GLU A 303 -16.31 1.37 -10.15
N ASN A 304 -16.64 1.26 -11.44
CA ASN A 304 -15.64 1.33 -12.51
C ASN A 304 -15.00 2.71 -12.65
N GLU A 305 -15.78 3.77 -12.41
CA GLU A 305 -15.30 5.14 -12.45
C GLU A 305 -14.42 5.46 -11.26
N GLU A 306 -14.84 5.06 -10.05
CA GLU A 306 -14.06 5.29 -8.83
C GLU A 306 -12.74 4.51 -8.83
N PHE A 307 -12.75 3.26 -9.33
CA PHE A 307 -11.53 2.47 -9.51
C PHE A 307 -10.58 3.14 -10.52
N GLY A 308 -11.12 3.60 -11.65
CA GLY A 308 -10.38 4.36 -12.66
C GLY A 308 -9.72 5.59 -12.07
N ARG A 309 -10.49 6.43 -11.36
CA ARG A 309 -10.00 7.66 -10.72
C ARG A 309 -8.80 7.40 -9.80
N ARG A 310 -8.83 6.33 -8.99
CA ARG A 310 -7.74 5.95 -8.08
C ARG A 310 -6.47 5.53 -8.82
N VAL A 311 -6.63 4.76 -9.89
CA VAL A 311 -5.52 4.36 -10.77
C VAL A 311 -4.92 5.60 -11.43
N ASP A 312 -5.74 6.51 -11.94
CA ASP A 312 -5.31 7.71 -12.67
C ASP A 312 -4.58 8.71 -11.76
N GLU A 313 -5.07 8.91 -10.54
CA GLU A 313 -4.38 9.70 -9.52
C GLU A 313 -3.02 9.11 -9.15
N THR A 314 -2.95 7.79 -9.00
CA THR A 314 -1.70 7.10 -8.70
C THR A 314 -0.73 7.18 -9.88
N ARG A 315 -1.22 7.00 -11.11
CA ARG A 315 -0.46 7.19 -12.35
C ARG A 315 0.17 8.58 -12.38
N ARG A 316 -0.62 9.63 -12.14
CA ARG A 316 -0.14 11.02 -12.11
C ARG A 316 0.92 11.26 -11.03
N ARG A 317 0.82 10.64 -9.85
CA ARG A 317 1.86 10.73 -8.81
C ARG A 317 3.15 9.99 -9.18
N LEU A 318 3.02 8.80 -9.79
CA LEU A 318 4.16 8.00 -10.21
C LEU A 318 4.91 8.62 -11.38
N PHE A 319 4.19 9.25 -12.30
CA PHE A 319 4.77 9.77 -13.53
C PHE A 319 4.96 11.29 -13.52
N GLY A 320 4.13 12.07 -12.84
CA GLY A 320 4.08 13.54 -12.86
C GLY A 320 5.30 14.28 -12.29
N GLY A 321 6.38 13.59 -11.94
CA GLY A 321 7.66 14.20 -11.57
C GLY A 321 8.34 14.85 -12.78
N GLY A 322 8.01 16.12 -13.05
CA GLY A 322 8.88 17.07 -13.72
C GLY A 322 9.82 17.67 -12.68
N GLY A 323 10.91 16.96 -12.41
CA GLY A 323 11.89 17.38 -11.43
C GLY A 323 13.00 16.35 -11.35
N GLU A 324 14.04 16.53 -12.16
CA GLU A 324 15.39 16.36 -11.61
C GLU A 324 15.36 17.14 -10.27
N ALA A 325 15.69 16.53 -9.14
CA ALA A 325 17.08 16.58 -8.73
C ALA A 325 17.72 17.87 -9.26
N GLY A 326 17.22 19.02 -8.79
CA GLY A 326 17.84 20.29 -9.08
C GLY A 326 19.31 20.14 -8.74
N ILE A 327 20.16 20.29 -9.75
CA ILE A 327 21.46 20.94 -9.68
C ILE A 327 22.28 20.50 -8.46
N VAL A 328 23.21 19.57 -8.68
CA VAL A 328 24.39 19.35 -7.82
C VAL A 328 24.08 19.03 -6.36
N GLY A 329 24.19 17.74 -6.02
CA GLY A 329 24.42 17.30 -4.64
C GLY A 329 23.27 16.59 -3.97
N SER A 330 22.96 15.38 -4.41
CA SER A 330 22.47 14.34 -3.50
C SER A 330 22.70 12.98 -4.14
N THR A 331 23.90 12.45 -3.92
CA THR A 331 24.19 11.02 -4.01
C THR A 331 23.39 10.31 -2.91
N ASN A 332 22.11 10.03 -3.16
CA ASN A 332 21.33 8.94 -2.57
C ASN A 332 19.92 8.92 -3.20
N PRO A 333 19.61 7.98 -4.11
CA PRO A 333 18.25 7.78 -4.59
C PRO A 333 17.47 6.99 -3.53
N THR A 334 17.19 7.61 -2.38
CA THR A 334 16.23 7.06 -1.43
C THR A 334 14.85 7.22 -2.05
N ILE A 335 14.37 6.17 -2.71
CA ILE A 335 13.00 6.08 -3.23
C ILE A 335 12.04 6.46 -2.10
N ASN A 336 11.14 7.41 -2.37
CA ASN A 336 10.05 7.71 -1.46
C ASN A 336 9.25 6.43 -1.24
N GLN A 337 9.16 5.95 0.01
CA GLN A 337 8.49 4.69 0.36
C GLN A 337 7.08 4.61 -0.24
N GLN A 338 6.37 5.74 -0.33
CA GLN A 338 5.05 5.82 -0.95
C GLN A 338 5.06 5.50 -2.45
N GLN A 339 6.01 6.06 -3.22
CA GLN A 339 6.13 5.78 -4.67
C GLN A 339 6.40 4.30 -4.93
N CYS A 340 7.15 3.63 -4.04
CA CYS A 340 7.44 2.20 -4.15
C CYS A 340 6.19 1.34 -3.93
N ILE A 341 5.34 1.72 -2.98
CA ILE A 341 4.04 1.08 -2.69
C ILE A 341 3.09 1.27 -3.88
N GLU A 342 2.92 2.51 -4.32
CA GLU A 342 2.07 2.88 -5.46
C GLU A 342 2.49 2.16 -6.73
N ARG A 343 3.79 2.08 -7.01
CA ARG A 343 4.33 1.31 -8.15
C ARG A 343 3.94 -0.16 -8.06
N SER A 344 4.07 -0.76 -6.88
CA SER A 344 3.73 -2.19 -6.70
C SER A 344 2.23 -2.45 -6.92
N ALA A 345 1.36 -1.56 -6.44
CA ALA A 345 -0.08 -1.64 -6.67
C ALA A 345 -0.42 -1.45 -8.16
N PHE A 346 0.20 -0.47 -8.81
CA PHE A 346 0.01 -0.20 -10.23
C PHE A 346 0.54 -1.34 -11.11
N SER A 347 1.62 -2.02 -10.73
CA SER A 347 2.10 -3.24 -11.39
C SER A 347 1.08 -4.37 -11.33
N LEU A 348 0.40 -4.59 -10.19
CA LEU A 348 -0.72 -5.54 -10.11
C LEU A 348 -1.88 -5.15 -11.01
N HIS A 349 -2.22 -3.87 -11.06
CA HIS A 349 -3.23 -3.36 -11.99
C HIS A 349 -2.84 -3.57 -13.46
N THR A 350 -1.55 -3.38 -13.80
CA THR A 350 -1.03 -3.63 -15.15
C THR A 350 -1.19 -5.10 -15.53
N LEU A 351 -0.83 -6.01 -14.62
CA LEU A 351 -0.98 -7.46 -14.81
C LEU A 351 -2.46 -7.85 -14.94
N ASP A 352 -3.33 -7.30 -14.09
CA ASP A 352 -4.77 -7.49 -14.12
C ASP A 352 -5.38 -7.08 -15.46
N SER A 353 -5.12 -5.84 -15.90
CA SER A 353 -5.62 -5.33 -17.17
C SER A 353 -5.11 -6.17 -18.35
N THR A 354 -3.89 -6.69 -18.26
CA THR A 354 -3.23 -7.41 -19.37
C THR A 354 -3.69 -8.86 -19.46
N PHE A 355 -3.69 -9.58 -18.34
CA PHE A 355 -3.93 -11.03 -18.29
C PHE A 355 -5.32 -11.40 -17.78
N GLY A 356 -6.03 -10.46 -17.15
CA GLY A 356 -7.37 -10.66 -16.61
C GLY A 356 -7.41 -10.90 -15.10
N ARG A 357 -8.55 -10.55 -14.51
CA ARG A 357 -8.82 -10.64 -13.06
C ARG A 357 -8.67 -12.05 -12.50
N GLU A 358 -9.01 -13.06 -13.31
CA GLU A 358 -8.98 -14.47 -12.93
C GLU A 358 -7.57 -14.93 -12.51
N ILE A 359 -6.55 -14.57 -13.30
CA ILE A 359 -5.16 -14.94 -13.00
C ILE A 359 -4.69 -14.29 -11.70
N ILE A 360 -5.05 -13.02 -11.47
CA ILE A 360 -4.70 -12.33 -10.22
C ILE A 360 -5.42 -12.95 -9.03
N THR A 361 -6.70 -13.31 -9.18
CA THR A 361 -7.48 -13.97 -8.12
C THR A 361 -6.87 -15.32 -7.79
N LYS A 362 -6.50 -16.12 -8.80
CA LYS A 362 -5.81 -17.40 -8.59
C LYS A 362 -4.44 -17.23 -7.93
N PHE A 363 -3.68 -16.20 -8.32
CA PHE A 363 -2.42 -15.85 -7.68
C PHE A 363 -2.61 -15.50 -6.19
N LEU A 364 -3.60 -14.67 -5.85
CA LEU A 364 -3.93 -14.33 -4.47
C LEU A 364 -4.34 -15.59 -3.69
N ASN A 365 -5.21 -16.43 -4.24
CA ASN A 365 -5.62 -17.70 -3.61
C ASN A 365 -4.42 -18.60 -3.29
N LEU A 366 -3.48 -18.74 -4.24
CA LEU A 366 -2.26 -19.52 -4.03
C LEU A 366 -1.34 -18.88 -2.98
N LEU A 367 -1.22 -17.56 -2.98
CA LEU A 367 -0.43 -16.81 -2.01
C LEU A 367 -0.96 -17.00 -0.59
N PHE A 368 -2.25 -16.76 -0.37
CA PHE A 368 -2.85 -16.89 0.96
C PHE A 368 -2.92 -18.34 1.44
N SER A 369 -3.25 -19.29 0.57
CA SER A 369 -3.31 -20.71 0.96
C SER A 369 -1.95 -21.29 1.37
N LYS A 370 -0.86 -20.90 0.68
CA LYS A 370 0.49 -21.45 0.96
C LYS A 370 1.26 -20.69 2.03
N TYR A 371 1.05 -19.38 2.16
CA TYR A 371 1.91 -18.51 2.98
C TYR A 371 1.22 -17.80 4.15
N SER A 372 -0.08 -18.04 4.40
CA SER A 372 -0.71 -17.56 5.62
C SER A 372 -0.04 -18.17 6.86
N TRP A 373 0.24 -17.35 7.87
CA TRP A 373 0.81 -17.75 9.18
C TRP A 373 2.24 -18.30 9.16
N VAL A 374 2.93 -18.26 8.02
CA VAL A 374 4.31 -18.76 7.94
C VAL A 374 5.23 -17.89 8.78
N PHE A 375 6.06 -18.52 9.63
CA PHE A 375 6.96 -17.84 10.57
C PHE A 375 8.01 -16.94 9.91
N LYS A 376 8.28 -17.15 8.62
CA LYS A 376 9.21 -16.39 7.79
C LYS A 376 8.45 -15.66 6.69
N CYS A 377 8.98 -14.51 6.29
CA CYS A 377 8.45 -13.75 5.16
C CYS A 377 8.64 -14.49 3.83
N THR A 378 7.69 -14.30 2.91
CA THR A 378 7.75 -14.76 1.53
C THR A 378 8.59 -13.81 0.68
N THR A 379 9.51 -14.35 -0.10
CA THR A 379 10.40 -13.60 -1.00
C THR A 379 9.75 -13.33 -2.37
N ASN A 380 10.22 -12.31 -3.09
CA ASN A 380 9.72 -12.06 -4.45
C ASN A 380 9.96 -13.22 -5.44
N SER A 381 10.98 -14.05 -5.22
CA SER A 381 11.21 -15.25 -6.03
C SER A 381 10.11 -16.29 -5.81
N GLU A 382 9.63 -16.45 -4.58
CA GLU A 382 8.49 -17.30 -4.28
C GLU A 382 7.20 -16.74 -4.86
N LEU A 383 6.99 -15.42 -4.78
CA LEU A 383 5.86 -14.76 -5.44
C LEU A 383 5.87 -14.99 -6.96
N SER A 384 7.04 -14.91 -7.60
CA SER A 384 7.21 -15.21 -9.03
C SER A 384 6.80 -16.66 -9.36
N LYS A 385 7.19 -17.64 -8.54
CA LYS A 385 6.79 -19.04 -8.71
C LYS A 385 5.28 -19.24 -8.56
N LEU A 386 4.65 -18.56 -7.59
CA LEU A 386 3.19 -18.59 -7.45
C LEU A 386 2.48 -17.98 -8.66
N PHE A 387 3.02 -16.90 -9.22
CA PHE A 387 2.44 -16.28 -10.40
C PHE A 387 2.57 -17.18 -11.65
N PHE A 388 3.69 -17.90 -11.78
CA PHE A 388 3.87 -18.93 -12.80
C PHE A 388 2.82 -20.06 -12.68
N GLU A 389 2.56 -20.54 -11.45
CA GLU A 389 1.53 -21.54 -11.19
C GLU A 389 0.10 -21.01 -11.46
N ALA A 390 -0.18 -19.78 -11.05
CA ALA A 390 -1.45 -19.12 -11.31
C ALA A 390 -1.74 -19.02 -12.81
N SER A 391 -0.73 -18.64 -13.60
CA SER A 391 -0.81 -18.51 -15.06
C SER A 391 -0.78 -19.85 -15.83
N GLY A 392 -0.85 -21.00 -15.14
CA GLY A 392 -0.87 -22.32 -15.80
C GLY A 392 0.48 -22.72 -16.39
N GLY A 393 1.58 -22.21 -15.84
CA GLY A 393 2.93 -22.52 -16.31
C GLY A 393 3.43 -21.62 -17.45
N ASN A 394 2.86 -20.42 -17.62
CA ASN A 394 3.28 -19.50 -18.67
C ASN A 394 4.55 -18.71 -18.26
N LYS A 395 5.70 -19.12 -18.80
CA LYS A 395 7.01 -18.49 -18.51
C LYS A 395 7.09 -17.02 -18.95
N GLN A 396 6.38 -16.62 -20.01
CA GLN A 396 6.35 -15.23 -20.46
C GLN A 396 5.63 -14.34 -19.44
N MET A 397 4.51 -14.80 -18.88
CA MET A 397 3.79 -14.08 -17.81
C MET A 397 4.64 -13.97 -16.54
N GLN A 398 5.38 -15.02 -16.17
CA GLN A 398 6.32 -14.99 -15.06
C GLN A 398 7.45 -13.96 -15.29
N ASN A 399 8.05 -13.94 -16.48
CA ASN A 399 9.11 -12.98 -16.81
C ASN A 399 8.63 -11.53 -16.73
N ILE A 400 7.38 -11.26 -17.11
CA ILE A 400 6.73 -9.95 -16.98
C ILE A 400 6.53 -9.60 -15.51
N PHE A 401 6.03 -10.52 -14.70
CA PHE A 401 5.92 -10.33 -13.25
C PHE A 401 7.28 -9.98 -12.64
N ASP A 402 8.32 -10.75 -12.96
CA ASP A 402 9.68 -10.50 -12.49
C ASP A 402 10.20 -9.14 -12.94
N SER A 403 9.88 -8.74 -14.18
CA SER A 403 10.26 -7.43 -14.73
C SER A 403 9.62 -6.28 -13.93
N LEU A 404 8.38 -6.43 -13.49
CA LEU A 404 7.65 -5.39 -12.75
C LEU A 404 8.03 -5.32 -11.25
N PHE A 405 8.27 -6.46 -10.60
CA PHE A 405 8.49 -6.54 -9.15
C PHE A 405 9.95 -6.69 -8.72
N ASN A 406 10.85 -7.16 -9.60
CA ASN A 406 12.27 -7.40 -9.28
C ASN A 406 13.22 -6.40 -9.95
N SER A 407 12.72 -5.50 -10.81
CA SER A 407 13.55 -4.43 -11.37
C SER A 407 13.92 -3.42 -10.28
N LYS A 408 15.20 -3.35 -9.91
CA LYS A 408 15.76 -2.26 -9.07
C LYS A 408 15.73 -0.89 -9.77
N ILE A 409 15.43 -0.88 -11.07
CA ILE A 409 15.41 0.33 -11.90
C ILE A 409 14.01 0.93 -11.78
N TYR A 410 13.93 2.06 -11.09
CA TYR A 410 12.68 2.82 -10.90
C TYR A 410 12.31 3.69 -12.11
N LEU A 411 12.97 3.49 -13.26
CA LEU A 411 12.70 4.24 -14.47
C LEU A 411 11.35 3.83 -15.06
N THR A 412 10.56 4.83 -15.43
CA THR A 412 9.38 4.66 -16.27
C THR A 412 9.85 4.50 -17.72
N PRO A 413 9.53 3.38 -18.40
CA PRO A 413 9.83 3.23 -19.81
C PRO A 413 9.16 4.33 -20.63
N LEU A 414 9.91 4.93 -21.56
CA LEU A 414 9.36 5.80 -22.58
C LEU A 414 9.29 5.00 -23.88
N ILE A 415 8.09 4.95 -24.45
CA ILE A 415 7.79 4.27 -25.71
C ILE A 415 7.44 5.33 -26.75
N ARG A 416 8.20 5.38 -27.85
CA ARG A 416 7.85 6.21 -29.00
C ARG A 416 7.03 5.38 -29.98
N ILE A 417 5.90 5.92 -30.42
CA ILE A 417 4.99 5.30 -31.39
C ILE A 417 4.93 6.20 -32.62
N LYS A 418 5.33 5.66 -33.77
CA LYS A 418 5.08 6.30 -35.07
C LYS A 418 3.95 5.57 -35.78
N VAL A 419 2.87 6.29 -36.07
CA VAL A 419 1.71 5.80 -36.85
C VAL A 419 1.81 6.35 -38.27
N LEU A 420 1.85 5.46 -39.26
CA LEU A 420 1.90 5.80 -40.69
C LEU A 420 0.55 5.54 -41.36
N PRO A 421 0.02 6.48 -42.17
CA PRO A 421 -1.22 6.25 -42.92
C PRO A 421 -1.08 5.13 -43.96
N LEU A 422 -2.16 4.39 -44.22
CA LEU A 422 -2.38 3.50 -45.38
C LEU A 422 -1.46 2.27 -45.51
N SER A 423 -0.42 2.13 -44.70
CA SER A 423 0.42 0.93 -44.59
C SER A 423 0.78 0.74 -43.13
N SER A 424 -0.21 0.40 -42.31
CA SER A 424 -0.14 0.52 -40.85
C SER A 424 1.02 -0.27 -40.25
N ILE A 425 2.14 0.44 -40.15
CA ILE A 425 3.40 -0.02 -39.66
C ILE A 425 3.65 0.85 -38.44
N LEU A 426 3.59 0.21 -37.29
CA LEU A 426 3.88 0.85 -36.03
C LEU A 426 5.35 0.60 -35.66
N ASN A 427 6.10 1.68 -35.50
CA ASN A 427 7.46 1.63 -35.00
C ASN A 427 7.43 1.92 -33.50
N ILE A 428 7.95 0.99 -32.69
CA ILE A 428 8.15 1.13 -31.25
C ILE A 428 9.63 1.27 -30.97
N GLU A 429 10.01 2.41 -30.42
CA GLU A 429 11.35 2.64 -29.87
C GLU A 429 11.27 2.78 -28.35
N LEU A 430 12.15 2.05 -27.66
CA LEU A 430 12.34 2.12 -26.21
C LEU A 430 13.57 2.99 -25.92
N ASN A 431 13.46 3.90 -24.96
CA ASN A 431 14.56 4.81 -24.62
C ASN A 431 15.80 4.07 -24.06
N ASN A 432 16.99 4.41 -24.56
CA ASN A 432 18.29 3.75 -24.37
C ASN A 432 18.85 3.68 -22.93
N ASN A 433 18.16 4.21 -21.92
CA ASN A 433 18.63 4.19 -20.53
C ASN A 433 18.29 2.88 -19.78
N LEU A 434 17.64 1.91 -20.44
CA LEU A 434 17.25 0.61 -19.87
C LEU A 434 18.26 -0.53 -20.11
N THR A 435 19.48 -0.20 -20.57
CA THR A 435 20.46 -1.09 -21.22
C THR A 435 21.04 -2.24 -20.39
N THR A 436 20.67 -2.42 -19.11
CA THR A 436 21.30 -3.46 -18.26
C THR A 436 20.41 -4.65 -17.90
N LYS A 437 19.12 -4.66 -18.26
CA LYS A 437 18.22 -5.81 -18.01
C LYS A 437 17.23 -6.00 -19.16
N ASN A 438 17.07 -7.23 -19.65
CA ASN A 438 15.96 -7.67 -20.51
C ASN A 438 14.65 -7.59 -19.73
N ILE A 439 14.01 -6.43 -19.73
CA ILE A 439 12.75 -6.15 -19.04
C ILE A 439 11.62 -6.35 -20.05
N GLN A 440 10.62 -7.16 -19.67
CA GLN A 440 9.41 -7.34 -20.47
C GLN A 440 8.32 -6.38 -19.99
N ILE A 441 7.84 -5.53 -20.89
CA ILE A 441 6.86 -4.48 -20.60
C ILE A 441 5.56 -4.82 -21.33
N PRO A 442 4.48 -5.15 -20.61
CA PRO A 442 3.17 -5.32 -21.20
C PRO A 442 2.56 -3.93 -21.47
N ILE A 443 2.09 -3.71 -22.70
CA ILE A 443 1.38 -2.50 -23.09
C ILE A 443 0.05 -2.84 -23.75
N GLN A 444 -0.89 -1.90 -23.65
CA GLN A 444 -2.18 -1.98 -24.31
C GLN A 444 -2.42 -0.68 -25.06
N VAL A 445 -2.77 -0.80 -26.33
CA VAL A 445 -3.10 0.32 -27.20
C VAL A 445 -4.48 0.13 -27.80
N ILE A 446 -5.23 1.22 -27.91
CA ILE A 446 -6.59 1.29 -28.43
C ILE A 446 -6.47 1.96 -29.81
N ASP A 447 -6.89 1.26 -30.85
CA ASP A 447 -6.97 1.84 -32.19
C ASP A 447 -8.23 2.70 -32.36
N ASP A 448 -8.32 3.37 -33.50
CA ASP A 448 -9.42 4.27 -33.86
C ASP A 448 -10.78 3.55 -33.99
N THR A 449 -10.79 2.22 -34.12
CA THR A 449 -12.01 1.41 -34.06
C THR A 449 -12.46 1.08 -32.63
N GLY A 450 -11.64 1.42 -31.63
CA GLY A 450 -11.85 1.06 -30.22
C GLY A 450 -11.32 -0.32 -29.85
N LYS A 451 -10.66 -1.04 -30.77
CA LYS A 451 -10.13 -2.37 -30.49
C LYS A 451 -8.86 -2.26 -29.65
N ILE A 452 -8.81 -3.07 -28.59
CA ILE A 452 -7.68 -3.13 -27.67
C ILE A 452 -6.67 -4.16 -28.17
N ASN A 453 -5.47 -3.70 -28.50
CA ASN A 453 -4.34 -4.52 -28.92
C ASN A 453 -3.35 -4.64 -27.75
N LYS A 454 -3.04 -5.87 -27.32
CA LYS A 454 -2.12 -6.17 -26.22
C LYS A 454 -0.77 -6.60 -26.77
N LEU A 455 0.31 -5.96 -26.31
CA LEU A 455 1.67 -6.21 -26.79
C LEU A 455 2.63 -6.41 -25.63
N ILE A 456 3.66 -7.21 -25.84
CA ILE A 456 4.74 -7.44 -24.86
C ILE A 456 6.05 -7.01 -25.53
N LEU A 457 6.68 -6.00 -24.96
CA LEU A 457 7.91 -5.42 -25.46
C LEU A 457 9.10 -5.90 -24.63
N ASN A 458 10.24 -6.16 -25.27
CA ASN A 458 11.49 -6.42 -24.57
C ASN A 458 12.37 -5.17 -24.63
N SER A 459 12.97 -4.75 -23.52
CA SER A 459 13.82 -3.55 -23.43
C SER A 459 15.00 -3.52 -24.40
N SER A 460 15.47 -4.68 -24.86
CA SER A 460 16.55 -4.81 -25.85
C SER A 460 16.08 -4.79 -27.31
N GLN A 461 14.76 -4.79 -27.55
CA GLN A 461 14.20 -4.88 -28.89
C GLN A 461 13.67 -3.52 -29.36
N ILE A 462 14.19 -3.06 -30.50
CA ILE A 462 13.51 -2.06 -31.33
C ILE A 462 12.54 -2.85 -32.22
N ILE A 463 11.24 -2.64 -32.05
CA ILE A 463 10.23 -3.29 -32.89
C ILE A 463 9.87 -2.31 -33.99
N THR A 464 10.33 -2.61 -35.20
CA THR A 464 10.17 -1.71 -36.35
C THR A 464 8.87 -1.91 -37.11
N LYS A 465 8.10 -2.99 -36.89
CA LYS A 465 6.76 -3.17 -37.47
C LYS A 465 5.88 -4.04 -36.59
N LEU A 466 4.70 -3.55 -36.22
CA LEU A 466 3.61 -4.38 -35.68
C LEU A 466 2.52 -4.57 -36.75
N PRO A 467 1.89 -5.75 -36.83
CA PRO A 467 0.80 -6.02 -37.77
C PRO A 467 -0.53 -5.49 -37.21
N ILE A 468 -0.57 -4.21 -36.81
CA ILE A 468 -1.80 -3.55 -36.36
C ILE A 468 -2.21 -2.58 -37.45
N ILE A 469 -3.39 -2.81 -38.03
CA ILE A 469 -3.98 -1.93 -39.03
C ILE A 469 -4.76 -0.82 -38.31
N VAL A 470 -4.38 0.42 -38.58
CA VAL A 470 -4.94 1.64 -37.97
C VAL A 470 -5.28 2.59 -39.09
N SER A 471 -6.49 3.14 -39.08
CA SER A 471 -6.95 4.08 -40.12
C SER A 471 -6.63 5.53 -39.80
N ALA A 472 -6.68 5.94 -38.52
CA ALA A 472 -6.48 7.32 -38.11
C ALA A 472 -5.43 7.48 -36.99
N PHE A 473 -5.63 6.84 -35.83
CA PHE A 473 -4.77 7.07 -34.67
C PHE A 473 -4.76 5.88 -33.70
N LEU A 474 -3.80 5.92 -32.77
CA LEU A 474 -3.68 5.01 -31.64
C LEU A 474 -3.49 5.78 -30.35
N VAL A 475 -4.02 5.24 -29.26
CA VAL A 475 -3.82 5.76 -27.92
C VAL A 475 -3.52 4.64 -26.94
N ALA A 476 -2.58 4.85 -26.04
CA ALA A 476 -2.25 3.87 -25.02
C ALA A 476 -3.32 3.86 -23.94
N LYS A 477 -3.61 2.67 -23.41
CA LYS A 477 -4.49 2.54 -22.26
C LYS A 477 -3.73 2.98 -21.00
N PRO A 478 -4.38 3.73 -20.08
CA PRO A 478 -3.78 4.20 -18.82
C PRO A 478 -3.12 3.10 -17.98
N SER A 479 -3.63 1.86 -18.08
CA SER A 479 -3.13 0.70 -17.35
C SER A 479 -1.73 0.23 -17.77
N SER A 480 -1.12 0.83 -18.80
CA SER A 480 0.21 0.45 -19.28
C SER A 480 1.30 1.10 -18.43
N PHE A 481 2.28 0.31 -17.95
CA PHE A 481 3.40 0.81 -17.14
C PHE A 481 4.50 1.47 -17.99
N ALA A 482 4.12 2.51 -18.73
CA ALA A 482 5.01 3.29 -19.58
C ALA A 482 4.42 4.68 -19.87
N ARG A 483 5.30 5.59 -20.29
CA ARG A 483 4.92 6.84 -20.97
C ARG A 483 4.96 6.61 -22.48
N PHE A 484 4.02 7.22 -23.20
CA PHE A 484 3.89 7.09 -24.64
C PHE A 484 4.06 8.44 -25.32
N LEU A 485 4.90 8.47 -26.35
CA LEU A 485 5.09 9.64 -27.18
C LEU A 485 4.78 9.31 -28.63
N TYR A 486 3.85 10.02 -29.22
CA TYR A 486 3.39 9.78 -30.59
C TYR A 486 4.04 10.74 -31.60
N ASN A 487 3.98 10.41 -32.90
CA ASN A 487 4.25 11.38 -33.96
C ASN A 487 3.14 12.44 -34.05
N VAL A 488 3.47 13.59 -34.65
CA VAL A 488 2.60 14.77 -34.69
C VAL A 488 1.24 14.49 -35.33
N GLU A 489 1.19 13.66 -36.38
CA GLU A 489 -0.06 13.30 -37.06
C GLU A 489 -1.05 12.60 -36.12
N ASN A 490 -0.56 11.67 -35.27
CA ASN A 490 -1.40 10.98 -34.32
C ASN A 490 -2.00 11.93 -33.27
N TYR A 491 -1.21 12.91 -32.79
CA TYR A 491 -1.70 13.91 -31.85
C TYR A 491 -2.74 14.86 -32.48
N ILE A 492 -2.58 15.22 -33.76
CA ILE A 492 -3.56 16.02 -34.49
C ILE A 492 -4.92 15.29 -34.53
N HIS A 493 -4.93 13.99 -34.82
CA HIS A 493 -6.16 13.20 -34.77
C HIS A 493 -6.73 13.07 -33.34
N LEU A 494 -5.88 12.91 -32.31
CA LEU A 494 -6.33 12.84 -30.92
C LEU A 494 -6.97 14.14 -30.41
N ILE A 495 -6.67 15.30 -31.00
CA ILE A 495 -7.32 16.57 -30.64
C ILE A 495 -8.83 16.52 -30.93
N GLU A 496 -9.26 15.79 -31.96
CA GLU A 496 -10.68 15.62 -32.26
C GLU A 496 -11.38 14.81 -31.17
N CYS A 497 -10.67 13.85 -30.58
CA CYS A 497 -11.17 13.02 -29.49
C CYS A 497 -11.29 13.73 -28.14
N LEU A 498 -10.85 14.99 -28.01
CA LEU A 498 -11.17 15.82 -26.84
C LEU A 498 -12.67 16.09 -26.72
N GLU A 499 -13.41 16.00 -27.83
CA GLU A 499 -14.87 16.01 -27.83
C GLU A 499 -15.38 14.55 -27.77
N PRO A 500 -16.03 14.12 -26.67
CA PRO A 500 -16.43 12.72 -26.48
C PRO A 500 -17.33 12.16 -27.58
N THR A 501 -18.11 13.02 -28.23
CA THR A 501 -19.02 12.66 -29.33
C THR A 501 -18.29 12.24 -30.60
N LYS A 502 -17.06 12.72 -30.83
CA LYS A 502 -16.26 12.39 -32.02
C LYS A 502 -15.54 11.06 -31.90
N CYS A 503 -15.17 10.66 -30.68
CA CYS A 503 -14.48 9.39 -30.41
C CYS A 503 -15.18 8.61 -29.28
N PRO A 504 -16.42 8.11 -29.49
CA PRO A 504 -17.21 7.45 -28.44
C PRO A 504 -16.59 6.12 -27.98
N SER A 505 -15.78 5.48 -28.83
CA SER A 505 -15.08 4.23 -28.54
C SER A 505 -13.90 4.39 -27.58
N ILE A 506 -13.52 5.63 -27.24
CA ILE A 506 -12.31 5.93 -26.48
C ILE A 506 -12.66 6.70 -25.22
N LYS A 507 -12.15 6.21 -24.09
CA LYS A 507 -12.30 6.91 -22.82
C LYS A 507 -11.47 8.19 -22.83
N GLN A 508 -12.07 9.30 -22.40
CA GLN A 508 -11.43 10.61 -22.31
C GLN A 508 -10.12 10.60 -21.50
N ILE A 509 -10.04 9.74 -20.49
CA ILE A 509 -8.81 9.57 -19.70
C ILE A 509 -7.62 9.13 -20.55
N SER A 510 -7.80 8.24 -21.52
CA SER A 510 -6.70 7.79 -22.39
C SER A 510 -6.16 8.94 -23.24
N VAL A 511 -7.05 9.81 -23.72
CA VAL A 511 -6.70 11.00 -24.52
C VAL A 511 -5.96 12.01 -23.64
N LYS A 512 -6.48 12.27 -22.43
CA LYS A 512 -5.84 13.15 -21.46
C LYS A 512 -4.44 12.68 -21.08
N ASP A 513 -4.27 11.40 -20.78
CA ASP A 513 -2.98 10.79 -20.45
C ASP A 513 -1.97 10.94 -21.59
N ALA A 514 -2.40 10.81 -22.86
CA ALA A 514 -1.53 11.00 -24.01
C ALA A 514 -0.98 12.43 -24.10
N PHE A 515 -1.80 13.44 -23.77
CA PHE A 515 -1.36 14.83 -23.71
C PHE A 515 -0.54 15.14 -22.46
N GLU A 516 -0.82 14.49 -21.31
CA GLU A 516 0.04 14.57 -20.13
C GLU A 516 1.44 13.98 -20.38
N ASP A 517 1.53 12.86 -21.10
CA ASP A 517 2.80 12.26 -21.54
C ASP A 517 3.55 13.17 -22.52
N LEU A 518 2.84 13.82 -23.46
CA LEU A 518 3.41 14.83 -24.37
C LEU A 518 3.98 16.03 -23.59
N CYS A 519 3.22 16.54 -22.63
CA CYS A 519 3.65 17.65 -21.77
C CYS A 519 4.91 17.30 -20.99
N TRP A 520 4.94 16.13 -20.37
CA TRP A 520 6.13 15.66 -19.69
C TRP A 520 7.32 15.55 -20.66
N ALA A 521 7.11 15.01 -21.87
CA ALA A 521 8.18 14.88 -22.86
C ALA A 521 8.72 16.25 -23.33
N LEU A 522 7.85 17.26 -23.47
CA LEU A 522 8.24 18.64 -23.78
C LEU A 522 9.08 19.23 -22.65
N LEU A 523 8.59 19.16 -21.41
CA LEU A 523 9.26 19.70 -20.23
C LEU A 523 10.61 19.02 -19.96
N GLN A 524 10.73 17.73 -20.29
CA GLN A 524 11.96 16.93 -20.11
C GLN A 524 12.85 16.90 -21.36
N GLN A 525 12.55 17.71 -22.38
CA GLN A 525 13.33 17.81 -23.62
C GLN A 525 13.54 16.44 -24.31
N LYS A 526 12.50 15.61 -24.32
CA LYS A 526 12.48 14.29 -24.97
C LYS A 526 11.84 14.31 -26.35
N LEU A 527 11.28 15.44 -26.79
CA LEU A 527 10.79 15.62 -28.16
C LEU A 527 11.97 15.88 -29.10
N ASN A 528 12.09 15.06 -30.15
CA ASN A 528 13.09 15.17 -31.21
C ASN A 528 12.38 15.19 -32.58
N PRO A 529 11.70 16.29 -32.95
CA PRO A 529 10.99 16.39 -34.22
C PRO A 529 11.96 16.43 -35.40
N LEU A 530 11.52 15.97 -36.57
CA LEU A 530 12.21 16.26 -37.83
C LEU A 530 11.96 17.71 -38.25
N GLU A 531 12.87 18.32 -39.01
CA GLU A 531 12.73 19.71 -39.47
C GLU A 531 11.41 19.94 -40.24
N GLU A 532 10.98 18.95 -41.02
CA GLU A 532 9.72 18.98 -41.79
C GLU A 532 8.46 18.92 -40.90
N GLU A 533 8.56 18.36 -39.69
CA GLU A 533 7.46 18.20 -38.75
C GLU A 533 7.29 19.44 -37.85
N ILE A 534 8.30 20.31 -37.77
CA ILE A 534 8.32 21.51 -36.93
C ILE A 534 7.06 22.38 -37.10
N PRO A 535 6.63 22.74 -38.33
CA PRO A 535 5.45 23.58 -38.51
C PRO A 535 4.18 22.94 -37.94
N LYS A 536 4.02 21.62 -38.10
CA LYS A 536 2.87 20.87 -37.58
C LYS A 536 2.87 20.84 -36.06
N TRP A 537 4.03 20.67 -35.43
CA TRP A 537 4.17 20.73 -33.97
C TRP A 537 3.81 22.11 -33.42
N LYS A 538 4.24 23.20 -34.09
CA LYS A 538 3.85 24.58 -33.71
C LYS A 538 2.33 24.75 -33.73
N GLU A 539 1.67 24.31 -34.80
CA GLU A 539 0.21 24.39 -34.94
C GLU A 539 -0.53 23.55 -33.90
N LEU A 540 -0.05 22.33 -33.63
CA LEU A 540 -0.57 21.45 -32.59
C LEU A 540 -0.54 22.14 -31.22
N PHE A 541 0.61 22.70 -30.82
CA PHE A 541 0.78 23.34 -29.52
C PHE A 541 -0.11 24.60 -29.38
N LYS A 542 -0.23 25.40 -30.44
CA LYS A 542 -1.16 26.53 -30.48
C LYS A 542 -2.61 26.07 -30.25
N THR A 543 -3.00 24.98 -30.90
CA THR A 543 -4.35 24.40 -30.76
C THR A 543 -4.59 23.85 -29.35
N LEU A 544 -3.65 23.09 -28.79
CA LEU A 544 -3.76 22.52 -27.44
C LEU A 544 -3.89 23.60 -26.37
N ASN A 545 -3.11 24.68 -26.48
CA ASN A 545 -3.19 25.84 -25.59
C ASN A 545 -4.56 26.54 -25.73
N SER A 546 -5.04 26.76 -26.96
CA SER A 546 -6.35 27.41 -27.18
C SER A 546 -7.54 26.61 -26.63
N LYS A 547 -7.46 25.27 -26.66
CA LYS A 547 -8.49 24.37 -26.15
C LYS A 547 -8.39 24.10 -24.65
N GLY A 548 -7.36 24.61 -23.97
CA GLY A 548 -7.12 24.32 -22.54
C GLY A 548 -6.88 22.84 -22.25
N ALA A 549 -6.39 22.07 -23.23
CA ALA A 549 -6.22 20.61 -23.12
C ALA A 549 -5.00 20.20 -22.26
N VAL A 550 -4.15 21.17 -21.91
CA VAL A 550 -2.88 21.00 -21.21
C VAL A 550 -2.74 22.04 -20.10
N HIS A 551 -2.18 21.66 -18.95
CA HIS A 551 -2.16 22.48 -17.73
C HIS A 551 -0.81 23.20 -17.49
N ASN A 552 -0.86 24.36 -16.81
CA ASN A 552 0.24 25.05 -16.13
C ASN A 552 1.53 25.22 -16.97
N ASP A 553 2.67 24.75 -16.45
CA ASP A 553 4.02 24.93 -17.01
C ASP A 553 4.15 24.41 -18.45
N CYS A 554 3.38 23.39 -18.80
CA CYS A 554 3.34 22.86 -20.16
C CYS A 554 2.71 23.87 -21.13
N ALA A 555 1.58 24.47 -20.74
CA ALA A 555 0.95 25.53 -21.52
C ALA A 555 1.88 26.76 -21.65
N CYS A 556 2.62 27.11 -20.59
CA CYS A 556 3.63 28.16 -20.63
C CYS A 556 4.75 27.85 -21.63
N CYS A 557 5.31 26.62 -21.65
CA CYS A 557 6.32 26.24 -22.64
C CYS A 557 5.78 26.15 -24.07
N MET A 558 4.47 26.01 -24.25
CA MET A 558 3.81 25.97 -25.58
C MET A 558 3.50 27.37 -26.14
N GLN A 559 3.61 28.44 -25.33
CA GLN A 559 3.25 29.81 -25.71
C GLN A 559 4.41 30.65 -26.30
N THR A 560 5.67 30.22 -26.21
CA THR A 560 6.80 31.11 -26.51
C THR A 560 7.26 31.05 -27.97
N GLU A 561 6.81 32.04 -28.77
CA GLU A 561 7.56 32.57 -29.92
C GLU A 561 8.65 33.59 -29.49
N THR A 562 8.73 33.96 -28.21
CA THR A 562 9.62 35.04 -27.74
C THR A 562 10.38 34.68 -26.47
N GLU A 563 11.69 34.97 -26.50
CA GLU A 563 12.62 35.10 -25.37
C GLU A 563 13.01 33.83 -24.60
N ALA A 564 13.88 33.04 -25.25
CA ALA A 564 14.94 32.31 -24.57
C ALA A 564 15.68 33.28 -23.62
N LEU A 565 15.70 33.01 -22.31
CA LEU A 565 16.88 33.23 -21.44
C LEU A 565 16.66 32.92 -19.95
N LYS A 566 15.45 32.62 -19.44
CA LYS A 566 15.27 32.26 -18.00
C LYS A 566 14.28 31.14 -17.65
N SER A 567 13.57 30.52 -18.59
CA SER A 567 12.65 29.41 -18.28
C SER A 567 13.31 28.04 -18.55
N HIS A 568 12.91 27.01 -17.81
CA HIS A 568 13.35 25.62 -17.99
C HIS A 568 12.94 25.00 -19.36
N CYS A 569 12.25 25.77 -20.21
CA CYS A 569 11.85 25.38 -21.57
C CYS A 569 12.99 25.71 -22.55
N ARG A 570 13.64 24.70 -23.15
CA ARG A 570 14.70 24.91 -24.19
C ARG A 570 14.17 24.94 -25.63
N TRP A 571 12.87 24.74 -25.85
CA TRP A 571 12.28 24.90 -27.18
C TRP A 571 12.16 26.38 -27.49
N THR A 572 13.25 26.95 -27.97
CA THR A 572 13.33 28.33 -28.40
C THR A 572 13.43 28.31 -29.92
N TRP A 573 12.33 28.68 -30.58
CA TRP A 573 12.28 28.85 -32.02
C TRP A 573 13.12 30.07 -32.39
N LEU A 574 14.39 29.87 -32.72
CA LEU A 574 15.16 30.90 -33.40
C LEU A 574 14.74 30.87 -34.87
N ASP A 575 13.76 31.70 -35.23
CA ASP A 575 13.57 32.06 -36.62
C ASP A 575 14.86 32.78 -37.06
N LYS A 576 15.64 32.13 -37.93
CA LYS A 576 16.70 32.82 -38.67
C LYS A 576 15.99 33.69 -39.72
N SER A 577 15.69 34.93 -39.35
CA SER A 577 15.46 36.03 -40.29
C SER A 577 16.74 36.38 -41.03
#